data_AF-A4KVG1-F1
#
_entry.id   AF-A4KVG1-F1
#
_cell.length_a   1.000
_cell.length_b   1.000
_cell.length_c   1.000
_cell.angle_alpha   90.00
_cell.angle_beta   90.00
_cell.angle_gamma   90.00
#
_symmetry.space_group_name_H-M   'P 1'
#
loop_
_entity.id
_entity.type
_entity.pdbx_description
1 polymer ?
#
loop_
_entity_poly.entity_id
_entity_poly.type
_entity_poly.pdbx_seq_one_letter_code
_entity_poly.pdbx_strand_id
1 'polypeptide(L)'
;MSETMLAALTNIRTAEDMIVAFRDEEQCRRLLESMVWPAGRVCPACGYKRSIAIAGRDMGKRRARPGLYQCSSGDCRFQFTVTTHTPLHSTKLPLSVWLKGMWLMLQSDKGLSSVRLAEALGVSQPTAWRMGHALRLMAAREHMLDGTVEIDHFYLGGRARINPDDPPPGRGRKGLPNTQKTPVMVIVQRPDDVTPGTPAGDARAAVVTGLSLRAAARAAEAQIDPDAYLMSDEATAFIALGENYARHDTVKHSSREYVRNAVHVNSVEGFNARVRRTIAGVFHHISPQHADLYFHEIGFRWSQRIVTGQAVRKSRNGKERMKTLWSRVPPALQLLQVFRVATGRQMRRSPDGGIIVKSAVAVFG
;
A
#
# COMPACT_ATOMS: atom_id res chain seq x y z
N MET A 1 8.73 14.65 -15.77
CA MET A 1 9.42 15.03 -14.51
C MET A 1 10.83 15.48 -14.88
N SER A 2 11.32 16.62 -14.36
CA SER A 2 12.68 17.06 -14.67
C SER A 2 13.71 16.18 -13.94
N GLU A 3 14.83 15.86 -14.58
CA GLU A 3 15.94 15.11 -13.97
C GLU A 3 16.42 15.77 -12.67
N THR A 4 16.40 17.09 -12.63
CA THR A 4 16.73 17.89 -11.44
C THR A 4 15.85 17.58 -10.22
N MET A 5 14.56 17.28 -10.42
CA MET A 5 13.65 16.97 -9.33
C MET A 5 13.83 15.54 -8.80
N LEU A 6 14.09 14.59 -9.71
CA LEU A 6 14.42 13.22 -9.34
C LEU A 6 15.73 13.16 -8.53
N ALA A 7 16.74 13.92 -8.96
CA ALA A 7 17.99 14.07 -8.23
C ALA A 7 17.75 14.68 -6.84
N ALA A 8 16.92 15.72 -6.73
CA ALA A 8 16.57 16.35 -5.45
C ALA A 8 15.93 15.35 -4.47
N LEU A 9 14.97 14.55 -4.93
CA LEU A 9 14.34 13.52 -4.09
C LEU A 9 15.32 12.41 -3.69
N THR A 10 16.22 11.99 -4.59
CA THR A 10 17.22 10.95 -4.32
C THR A 10 18.20 11.33 -3.20
N ASN A 11 18.38 12.64 -2.99
CA ASN A 11 19.26 13.19 -1.95
C ASN A 11 18.58 13.30 -0.58
N ILE A 12 17.27 13.09 -0.46
CA ILE A 12 16.56 13.12 0.82
C ILE A 12 16.64 11.74 1.50
N ARG A 13 17.76 11.46 2.15
CA ARG A 13 18.07 10.14 2.71
C ARG A 13 17.93 10.09 4.23
N THR A 14 18.19 11.19 4.90
CA THR A 14 18.17 11.31 6.36
C THR A 14 17.01 12.19 6.83
N ALA A 15 16.76 12.17 8.14
CA ALA A 15 15.76 13.05 8.75
C ALA A 15 16.15 14.53 8.60
N GLU A 16 17.44 14.86 8.62
CA GLU A 16 17.93 16.22 8.42
C GLU A 16 17.69 16.69 6.99
N ASP A 17 18.04 15.87 6.00
CA ASP A 17 17.76 16.18 4.58
C ASP A 17 16.26 16.46 4.37
N MET A 18 15.41 15.64 5.00
CA MET A 18 13.96 15.79 4.94
C MET A 18 13.46 17.09 5.57
N ILE A 19 14.01 17.49 6.73
CA ILE A 19 13.67 18.75 7.39
C ILE A 19 14.04 19.95 6.51
N VAL A 20 15.21 19.91 5.89
CA VAL A 20 15.70 20.96 4.99
C VAL A 20 14.84 21.01 3.72
N ALA A 21 14.61 19.87 3.07
CA ALA A 21 13.89 19.77 1.81
C ALA A 21 12.41 20.18 1.92
N PHE A 22 11.78 19.94 3.07
CA PHE A 22 10.36 20.25 3.31
C PHE A 22 10.17 21.44 4.25
N ARG A 23 11.07 22.44 4.20
CA ARG A 23 10.97 23.66 5.03
C ARG A 23 10.00 24.68 4.45
N ASP A 24 10.07 24.90 3.13
CA ASP A 24 9.33 25.96 2.44
C ASP A 24 8.02 25.43 1.84
N GLU A 25 6.90 26.11 2.11
CA GLU A 25 5.58 25.69 1.64
C GLU A 25 5.44 25.77 0.12
N GLU A 26 6.05 26.76 -0.52
CA GLU A 26 5.99 26.95 -1.96
C GLU A 26 6.81 25.89 -2.71
N GLN A 27 7.97 25.52 -2.16
CA GLN A 27 8.75 24.37 -2.61
C GLN A 27 7.98 23.06 -2.43
N CYS A 28 7.35 22.85 -1.27
CA CYS A 28 6.53 21.66 -1.02
C CYS A 28 5.38 21.54 -2.02
N ARG A 29 4.72 22.66 -2.35
CA ARG A 29 3.66 22.72 -3.37
C ARG A 29 4.19 22.33 -4.75
N ARG A 30 5.29 22.93 -5.20
CA ARG A 30 5.90 22.64 -6.50
C ARG A 30 6.39 21.19 -6.59
N LEU A 31 6.96 20.67 -5.51
CA LEU A 31 7.36 19.27 -5.42
C LEU A 31 6.12 18.37 -5.55
N LEU A 32 5.07 18.61 -4.76
CA LEU A 32 3.82 17.84 -4.84
C LEU A 32 3.21 17.88 -6.25
N GLU A 33 3.22 19.03 -6.91
CA GLU A 33 2.77 19.17 -8.31
C GLU A 33 3.58 18.31 -9.27
N SER A 34 4.89 18.25 -9.10
CA SER A 34 5.74 17.41 -9.94
C SER A 34 5.49 15.90 -9.73
N MET A 35 5.11 15.50 -8.51
CA MET A 35 4.83 14.09 -8.19
C MET A 35 3.42 13.66 -8.65
N VAL A 36 2.43 14.54 -8.50
CA VAL A 36 1.04 14.27 -8.91
C VAL A 36 0.86 14.44 -10.43
N TRP A 37 1.57 15.39 -11.04
CA TRP A 37 1.45 15.72 -12.47
C TRP A 37 2.80 15.62 -13.20
N PRO A 38 3.43 14.44 -13.24
CA PRO A 38 4.78 14.28 -13.81
C PRO A 38 4.84 14.58 -15.31
N ALA A 39 3.70 14.46 -16.02
CA ALA A 39 3.52 14.73 -17.44
C ALA A 39 2.73 16.03 -17.73
N GLY A 40 2.54 16.88 -16.71
CA GLY A 40 1.75 18.11 -16.81
C GLY A 40 0.36 17.99 -16.18
N ARG A 41 -0.25 19.15 -15.93
CA ARG A 41 -1.49 19.27 -15.16
C ARG A 41 -2.67 18.62 -15.89
N VAL A 42 -3.44 17.82 -15.17
CA VAL A 42 -4.69 17.23 -15.66
C VAL A 42 -5.84 17.72 -14.78
N CYS A 43 -6.90 18.22 -15.40
CA CYS A 43 -8.10 18.64 -14.65
C CYS A 43 -8.73 17.41 -13.97
N PRO A 44 -8.87 17.41 -12.63
CA PRO A 44 -9.38 16.24 -11.90
C PRO A 44 -10.89 16.04 -12.03
N ALA A 45 -11.59 16.93 -12.74
CA ALA A 45 -13.04 16.84 -12.99
C ALA A 45 -13.36 16.27 -14.38
N CYS A 46 -12.62 16.66 -15.43
CA CYS A 46 -12.91 16.28 -16.81
C CYS A 46 -11.73 15.64 -17.57
N GLY A 47 -10.55 15.52 -16.98
CA GLY A 47 -9.36 14.96 -17.63
C GLY A 47 -8.68 15.87 -18.64
N TYR A 48 -9.16 17.10 -18.85
CA TYR A 48 -8.56 18.02 -19.81
C TYR A 48 -7.15 18.46 -19.39
N LYS A 49 -6.20 18.45 -20.33
CA LYS A 49 -4.76 18.62 -20.07
C LYS A 49 -4.29 20.08 -20.08
N ARG A 50 -5.15 21.02 -20.52
CA ARG A 50 -4.81 22.46 -20.54
C ARG A 50 -5.49 23.17 -19.39
N SER A 51 -4.70 23.98 -18.67
CA SER A 51 -5.14 24.79 -17.56
C SER A 51 -4.32 26.07 -17.44
N ILE A 52 -4.97 27.13 -16.98
CA ILE A 52 -4.36 28.45 -16.75
C ILE A 52 -4.15 28.62 -15.26
N ALA A 53 -2.97 29.09 -14.86
CA ALA A 53 -2.72 29.50 -13.47
C ALA A 53 -3.50 30.78 -13.17
N ILE A 54 -4.33 30.74 -12.14
CA ILE A 54 -5.00 31.94 -11.65
C ILE A 54 -3.99 32.67 -10.76
N ALA A 55 -3.64 33.90 -11.15
CA ALA A 55 -2.68 34.73 -10.42
C ALA A 55 -3.08 34.88 -8.94
N GLY A 56 -2.30 34.23 -8.07
CA GLY A 56 -2.27 34.46 -6.63
C GLY A 56 -1.28 35.56 -6.26
N ARG A 57 -1.04 35.76 -4.96
CA ARG A 57 -0.17 36.82 -4.39
C ARG A 57 1.22 36.90 -5.03
N ASP A 58 1.70 35.83 -5.65
CA ASP A 58 2.99 35.71 -6.33
C ASP A 58 3.07 36.54 -7.64
N MET A 59 1.94 37.02 -8.15
CA MET A 59 1.85 37.91 -9.33
C MET A 59 1.09 39.21 -9.05
N GLY A 60 1.27 39.76 -7.85
CA GLY A 60 1.17 41.20 -7.55
C GLY A 60 -0.21 41.89 -7.64
N LYS A 61 -1.28 41.29 -8.21
CA LYS A 61 -2.53 42.04 -8.43
C LYS A 61 -3.87 41.37 -8.10
N ARG A 62 -3.98 40.10 -7.65
CA ARG A 62 -5.26 39.50 -7.18
C ARG A 62 -5.13 38.47 -6.05
N ARG A 63 -6.21 38.35 -5.25
CA ARG A 63 -6.39 37.53 -4.02
C ARG A 63 -6.57 36.03 -4.27
N ALA A 64 -5.92 35.41 -5.25
CA ALA A 64 -6.03 33.94 -5.40
C ALA A 64 -5.04 33.19 -4.50
N ARG A 65 -5.39 31.96 -4.12
CA ARG A 65 -4.49 31.06 -3.38
C ARG A 65 -3.37 30.56 -4.33
N PRO A 66 -2.11 30.44 -3.87
CA PRO A 66 -1.03 29.85 -4.66
C PRO A 66 -1.38 28.46 -5.21
N GLY A 67 -0.93 28.15 -6.42
CA GLY A 67 -1.20 26.88 -7.11
C GLY A 67 -2.66 26.64 -7.48
N LEU A 68 -3.48 27.70 -7.61
CA LEU A 68 -4.83 27.60 -8.15
C LEU A 68 -4.80 27.62 -9.67
N TYR A 69 -5.38 26.59 -10.27
CA TYR A 69 -5.50 26.44 -11.71
C TYR A 69 -6.97 26.42 -12.12
N GLN A 70 -7.25 26.86 -13.33
CA GLN A 70 -8.55 26.72 -13.96
C GLN A 70 -8.45 25.88 -15.22
N CYS A 71 -9.34 24.91 -15.36
CA CYS A 71 -9.47 24.13 -16.58
C CYS A 71 -9.76 25.05 -17.78
N SER A 72 -9.04 24.82 -18.88
CA SER A 72 -9.22 25.59 -20.12
C SER A 72 -10.33 25.03 -21.02
N SER A 73 -10.95 23.90 -20.67
CA SER A 73 -12.14 23.41 -21.38
C SER A 73 -13.32 24.36 -21.14
N GLY A 74 -14.02 24.71 -22.23
CA GLY A 74 -15.16 25.63 -22.23
C GLY A 74 -16.31 25.14 -21.36
N ASP A 75 -16.59 23.84 -21.41
CA ASP A 75 -17.72 23.23 -20.67
C ASP A 75 -17.39 22.96 -19.20
N CYS A 76 -16.09 22.84 -18.86
CA CYS A 76 -15.67 22.47 -17.52
C CYS A 76 -15.37 23.69 -16.65
N ARG A 77 -14.41 24.53 -17.06
CA ARG A 77 -13.91 25.72 -16.31
C ARG A 77 -13.60 25.48 -14.82
N PHE A 78 -13.48 24.22 -14.40
CA PHE A 78 -13.33 23.84 -13.00
C PHE A 78 -12.01 24.35 -12.43
N GLN A 79 -12.06 24.89 -11.22
CA GLN A 79 -10.89 25.37 -10.50
C GLN A 79 -10.35 24.30 -9.57
N PHE A 80 -9.05 24.06 -9.62
CA PHE A 80 -8.40 23.00 -8.86
C PHE A 80 -7.00 23.39 -8.40
N THR A 81 -6.53 22.69 -7.38
CA THR A 81 -5.14 22.67 -6.91
C THR A 81 -4.60 21.25 -7.00
N VAL A 82 -3.31 21.07 -6.74
CA VAL A 82 -2.69 19.73 -6.70
C VAL A 82 -3.33 18.77 -5.69
N THR A 83 -3.97 19.31 -4.65
CA THR A 83 -4.69 18.52 -3.63
C THR A 83 -6.15 18.24 -3.99
N THR A 84 -6.65 18.81 -5.09
CA THR A 84 -8.04 18.58 -5.49
C THR A 84 -8.26 17.12 -5.93
N HIS A 85 -9.36 16.52 -5.48
CA HIS A 85 -9.66 15.08 -5.61
C HIS A 85 -8.55 14.11 -5.16
N THR A 86 -7.66 14.52 -4.24
CA THR A 86 -6.70 13.62 -3.59
C THR A 86 -7.06 13.40 -2.11
N PRO A 87 -6.31 12.58 -1.36
CA PRO A 87 -6.58 12.41 0.07
C PRO A 87 -6.32 13.70 0.89
N LEU A 88 -5.48 14.59 0.34
CA LEU A 88 -5.14 15.91 0.89
C LEU A 88 -6.19 16.97 0.54
N HIS A 89 -7.27 16.61 -0.14
CA HIS A 89 -8.30 17.55 -0.56
C HIS A 89 -8.85 18.37 0.61
N SER A 90 -8.89 19.69 0.42
CA SER A 90 -9.32 20.68 1.42
C SER A 90 -8.55 20.61 2.74
N THR A 91 -7.29 20.14 2.71
CA THR A 91 -6.40 20.22 3.87
C THR A 91 -6.23 21.66 4.33
N LYS A 92 -6.26 21.85 5.65
CA LYS A 92 -5.84 23.10 6.32
C LYS A 92 -4.43 23.00 6.88
N LEU A 93 -3.87 21.80 6.88
CA LEU A 93 -2.52 21.55 7.36
C LEU A 93 -1.50 21.93 6.27
N PRO A 94 -0.37 22.56 6.63
CA PRO A 94 0.69 22.89 5.69
C PRO A 94 1.20 21.66 4.93
N LEU A 95 1.61 21.84 3.67
CA LEU A 95 2.09 20.74 2.82
C LEU A 95 3.43 20.20 3.33
N SER A 96 4.27 21.04 3.94
CA SER A 96 5.49 20.62 4.63
C SER A 96 5.20 19.53 5.66
N VAL A 97 4.19 19.72 6.51
CA VAL A 97 3.81 18.74 7.55
C VAL A 97 3.33 17.43 6.93
N TRP A 98 2.57 17.49 5.84
CA TRP A 98 2.15 16.30 5.09
C TRP A 98 3.33 15.52 4.51
N LEU A 99 4.26 16.20 3.83
CA LEU A 99 5.42 15.57 3.21
C LEU A 99 6.38 14.98 4.25
N LYS A 100 6.64 15.70 5.35
CA LYS A 100 7.43 15.19 6.49
C LYS A 100 6.78 13.94 7.09
N GLY A 101 5.47 13.98 7.33
CA GLY A 101 4.73 12.85 7.89
C GLY A 101 4.75 11.62 7.00
N MET A 102 4.51 11.79 5.70
CA MET A 102 4.56 10.69 4.74
C MET A 102 5.98 10.14 4.59
N TRP A 103 7.00 11.00 4.55
CA TRP A 103 8.39 10.55 4.52
C TRP A 103 8.74 9.72 5.75
N LEU A 104 8.36 10.14 6.97
CA LEU A 104 8.60 9.38 8.21
C LEU A 104 7.92 8.00 8.17
N MET A 105 6.68 7.94 7.68
CA MET A 105 5.97 6.67 7.51
C MET A 105 6.62 5.74 6.49
N LEU A 106 7.11 6.31 5.38
CA LEU A 106 7.81 5.60 4.31
C LEU A 106 9.27 5.30 4.65
N GLN A 107 9.82 5.89 5.71
CA GLN A 107 11.14 5.59 6.26
C GLN A 107 11.10 4.51 7.35
N SER A 108 9.94 4.21 7.94
CA SER A 108 9.82 3.07 8.85
C SER A 108 9.60 1.76 8.07
N ASP A 109 10.40 0.72 8.34
CA ASP A 109 10.25 -0.60 7.71
C ASP A 109 9.09 -1.40 8.29
N LYS A 110 8.78 -1.21 9.58
CA LYS A 110 7.76 -1.97 10.30
C LYS A 110 6.40 -1.28 10.31
N GLY A 111 6.40 0.04 10.24
CA GLY A 111 5.24 0.87 10.53
C GLY A 111 5.53 1.97 11.53
N LEU A 112 4.69 3.01 11.52
CA LEU A 112 4.74 4.09 12.48
C LEU A 112 3.34 4.26 13.05
N SER A 113 3.21 4.20 14.37
CA SER A 113 1.92 4.40 15.04
C SER A 113 1.49 5.87 14.90
N SER A 114 0.19 6.12 14.88
CA SER A 114 -0.32 7.50 14.78
C SER A 114 0.07 8.36 15.98
N VAL A 115 0.29 7.75 17.16
CA VAL A 115 0.78 8.43 18.36
C VAL A 115 2.20 8.94 18.15
N ARG A 116 3.12 8.06 17.72
CA ARG A 116 4.52 8.43 17.45
C ARG A 116 4.63 9.44 16.30
N LEU A 117 3.81 9.29 15.27
CA LEU A 117 3.75 10.24 14.15
C LEU A 117 3.25 11.62 14.61
N ALA A 118 2.25 11.66 15.49
CA ALA A 118 1.75 12.90 16.08
C ALA A 118 2.79 13.63 16.92
N GLU A 119 3.49 12.90 17.80
CA GLU A 119 4.60 13.41 18.60
C GLU A 119 5.70 14.00 17.70
N ALA A 120 6.13 13.26 16.67
CA ALA A 120 7.20 13.70 15.76
C ALA A 120 6.85 14.95 14.94
N LEU A 121 5.56 15.15 14.61
CA LEU A 121 5.10 16.28 13.79
C LEU A 121 4.55 17.46 14.61
N GLY A 122 4.32 17.28 15.91
CA GLY A 122 3.64 18.28 16.74
C GLY A 122 2.17 18.48 16.35
N VAL A 123 1.48 17.42 15.90
CA VAL A 123 0.05 17.47 15.55
C VAL A 123 -0.78 16.57 16.48
N SER A 124 -2.11 16.69 16.43
CA SER A 124 -2.97 15.79 17.19
C SER A 124 -2.91 14.35 16.66
N GLN A 125 -3.05 13.36 17.55
CA GLN A 125 -3.10 11.94 17.18
C GLN A 125 -4.15 11.64 16.10
N PRO A 126 -5.37 12.21 16.14
CA PRO A 126 -6.33 12.00 15.07
C PRO A 126 -5.79 12.50 13.73
N THR A 127 -5.16 13.68 13.67
CA THR A 127 -4.58 14.23 12.44
C THR A 127 -3.52 13.28 11.87
N ALA A 128 -2.59 12.81 12.70
CA ALA A 128 -1.59 11.82 12.29
C ALA A 128 -2.22 10.49 11.83
N TRP A 129 -3.30 10.03 12.49
CA TRP A 129 -4.04 8.84 12.07
C TRP A 129 -4.68 9.01 10.68
N ARG A 130 -5.27 10.18 10.40
CA ARG A 130 -5.79 10.53 9.07
C ARG A 130 -4.68 10.58 8.02
N MET A 131 -3.51 11.13 8.36
CA MET A 131 -2.35 11.10 7.46
C MET A 131 -1.96 9.67 7.11
N GLY A 132 -1.96 8.79 8.10
CA GLY A 132 -1.67 7.38 7.89
C GLY A 132 -2.62 6.74 6.90
N HIS A 133 -3.92 7.00 7.04
CA HIS A 133 -4.91 6.50 6.08
C HIS A 133 -4.83 7.15 4.70
N ALA A 134 -4.43 8.41 4.60
CA ALA A 134 -4.17 9.04 3.31
C ALA A 134 -3.04 8.33 2.56
N LEU A 135 -1.93 8.04 3.24
CA LEU A 135 -0.83 7.27 2.66
C LEU A 135 -1.28 5.87 2.26
N ARG A 136 -1.97 5.15 3.15
CA ARG A 136 -2.52 3.81 2.91
C ARG A 136 -3.43 3.75 1.68
N LEU A 137 -4.27 4.76 1.49
CA LEU A 137 -5.15 4.85 0.34
C LEU A 137 -4.35 5.03 -0.96
N MET A 138 -3.30 5.86 -0.94
CA MET A 138 -2.44 6.08 -2.11
C MET A 138 -1.45 4.95 -2.37
N ALA A 139 -1.12 4.16 -1.34
CA ALA A 139 -0.24 3.00 -1.45
C ALA A 139 -0.91 1.80 -2.12
N ALA A 140 -2.22 1.85 -2.36
CA ALA A 140 -2.95 0.81 -3.08
C ALA A 140 -2.40 0.66 -4.51
N ARG A 141 -2.13 -0.58 -4.93
CA ARG A 141 -1.63 -0.92 -6.26
C ARG A 141 -2.73 -1.66 -7.03
N GLU A 142 -2.96 -1.25 -8.27
CA GLU A 142 -4.12 -1.68 -9.08
C GLU A 142 -3.73 -2.50 -10.33
N HIS A 143 -2.44 -2.78 -10.55
CA HIS A 143 -2.00 -3.66 -11.65
C HIS A 143 -2.28 -5.13 -11.33
N MET A 144 -2.48 -5.97 -12.34
CA MET A 144 -2.55 -7.43 -12.10
C MET A 144 -1.17 -7.97 -11.75
N LEU A 145 -1.14 -9.00 -10.90
CA LEU A 145 0.06 -9.73 -10.51
C LEU A 145 0.33 -10.83 -11.52
N ASP A 146 1.56 -10.91 -11.99
CA ASP A 146 2.00 -11.82 -13.05
C ASP A 146 3.20 -12.66 -12.60
N GLY A 147 3.77 -13.44 -13.54
CA GLY A 147 4.92 -14.28 -13.29
C GLY A 147 4.61 -15.40 -12.30
N THR A 148 5.40 -15.54 -11.24
CA THR A 148 5.14 -16.54 -10.19
C THR A 148 4.39 -15.89 -9.02
N VAL A 149 3.17 -16.38 -8.75
CA VAL A 149 2.27 -15.83 -7.73
C VAL A 149 1.95 -16.89 -6.69
N GLU A 150 2.18 -16.58 -5.43
CA GLU A 150 1.81 -17.43 -4.28
C GLU A 150 0.52 -16.93 -3.64
N ILE A 151 -0.37 -17.84 -3.26
CA ILE A 151 -1.63 -17.54 -2.55
C ILE A 151 -1.72 -18.34 -1.24
N ASP A 152 -2.19 -17.68 -0.20
CA ASP A 152 -2.49 -18.25 1.12
C ASP A 152 -3.59 -17.43 1.80
N HIS A 153 -4.07 -17.88 2.96
CA HIS A 153 -5.03 -17.16 3.77
C HIS A 153 -4.60 -17.11 5.24
N PHE A 154 -5.12 -16.14 5.96
CA PHE A 154 -5.07 -16.15 7.42
C PHE A 154 -6.33 -15.55 8.03
N TYR A 155 -6.41 -15.60 9.36
CA TYR A 155 -7.51 -15.02 10.11
C TYR A 155 -7.03 -13.80 10.90
N LEU A 156 -7.64 -12.65 10.62
CA LEU A 156 -7.49 -11.41 11.37
C LEU A 156 -8.42 -11.43 12.58
N GLY A 157 -7.89 -11.07 13.75
CA GLY A 157 -8.65 -10.96 15.00
C GLY A 157 -8.11 -11.84 16.12
N GLY A 158 -8.38 -11.39 17.35
CA GLY A 158 -8.07 -12.11 18.57
C GLY A 158 -8.93 -13.37 18.73
N ARG A 159 -8.62 -14.17 19.75
CA ARG A 159 -9.54 -15.24 20.17
C ARG A 159 -10.86 -14.58 20.58
N ALA A 160 -11.99 -15.06 20.04
CA ALA A 160 -13.30 -14.56 20.44
C ALA A 160 -13.42 -14.67 21.97
N ARG A 161 -13.89 -13.59 22.62
CA ARG A 161 -14.30 -13.67 24.01
C ARG A 161 -15.57 -14.51 24.03
N ILE A 162 -15.55 -15.61 24.77
CA ILE A 162 -16.72 -16.47 24.93
C ILE A 162 -17.61 -15.78 25.95
N ASN A 163 -18.74 -15.25 25.52
CA ASN A 163 -19.80 -14.84 26.43
C ASN A 163 -20.64 -16.08 26.74
N PRO A 164 -20.89 -16.44 28.02
CA PRO A 164 -21.72 -17.61 28.37
C PRO A 164 -23.12 -17.57 27.76
N ASP A 165 -23.65 -16.37 27.48
CA ASP A 165 -24.99 -16.16 26.92
C ASP A 165 -25.02 -16.25 25.38
N ASP A 166 -23.86 -16.22 24.71
CA ASP A 166 -23.81 -16.32 23.25
C ASP A 166 -23.93 -17.81 22.83
N PRO A 167 -24.71 -18.12 21.78
CA PRO A 167 -24.76 -19.47 21.25
C PRO A 167 -23.35 -19.91 20.80
N PRO A 168 -22.96 -21.17 21.06
CA PRO A 168 -21.66 -21.65 20.66
C PRO A 168 -21.50 -21.49 19.14
N PRO A 169 -20.31 -21.10 18.64
CA PRO A 169 -20.08 -21.02 17.22
C PRO A 169 -20.42 -22.37 16.57
N GLY A 170 -21.24 -22.32 15.50
CA GLY A 170 -21.63 -23.52 14.76
C GLY A 170 -20.40 -24.32 14.32
N ARG A 171 -20.55 -25.62 14.09
CA ARG A 171 -19.41 -26.47 13.70
C ARG A 171 -19.18 -26.38 12.18
N GLY A 172 -17.92 -26.24 11.80
CA GLY A 172 -17.45 -26.28 10.42
C GLY A 172 -17.05 -27.68 9.96
N ARG A 173 -16.38 -27.75 8.80
CA ARG A 173 -15.87 -29.00 8.21
C ARG A 173 -14.92 -29.69 9.21
N LYS A 174 -15.06 -31.00 9.38
CA LYS A 174 -14.36 -31.82 10.40
C LYS A 174 -14.80 -31.59 11.86
N GLY A 175 -15.95 -30.96 12.10
CA GLY A 175 -16.56 -30.85 13.44
C GLY A 175 -15.90 -29.82 14.36
N LEU A 176 -14.97 -29.01 13.84
CA LEU A 176 -14.32 -27.92 14.55
C LEU A 176 -15.26 -26.71 14.69
N PRO A 177 -15.20 -25.93 15.77
CA PRO A 177 -15.96 -24.69 15.88
C PRO A 177 -15.62 -23.72 14.75
N ASN A 178 -16.64 -23.10 14.14
CA ASN A 178 -16.45 -22.03 13.18
C ASN A 178 -15.71 -20.88 13.84
N THR A 179 -14.70 -20.38 13.15
CA THR A 179 -13.98 -19.20 13.61
C THR A 179 -14.80 -17.95 13.35
N GLN A 180 -14.94 -17.10 14.37
CA GLN A 180 -15.54 -15.77 14.25
C GLN A 180 -14.52 -14.71 13.76
N LYS A 181 -13.29 -15.14 13.48
CA LYS A 181 -12.24 -14.25 12.98
C LYS A 181 -12.49 -13.90 11.53
N THR A 182 -12.09 -12.70 11.15
CA THR A 182 -12.20 -12.21 9.78
C THR A 182 -11.20 -12.94 8.88
N PRO A 183 -11.64 -13.67 7.85
CA PRO A 183 -10.73 -14.29 6.90
C PRO A 183 -10.10 -13.23 5.99
N VAL A 184 -8.81 -13.42 5.70
CA VAL A 184 -8.01 -12.55 4.85
C VAL A 184 -7.32 -13.41 3.82
N MET A 185 -7.50 -13.05 2.54
CA MET A 185 -6.76 -13.64 1.43
C MET A 185 -5.46 -12.88 1.22
N VAL A 186 -4.37 -13.60 0.92
CA VAL A 186 -3.04 -13.03 0.74
C VAL A 186 -2.44 -13.55 -0.54
N ILE A 187 -1.88 -12.64 -1.33
CA ILE A 187 -1.31 -12.92 -2.64
C ILE A 187 0.06 -12.26 -2.71
N VAL A 188 1.09 -13.00 -3.11
CA VAL A 188 2.46 -12.48 -3.25
C VAL A 188 3.01 -12.85 -4.61
N GLN A 189 3.35 -11.84 -5.40
CA GLN A 189 4.16 -11.99 -6.61
C GLN A 189 5.63 -12.06 -6.22
N ARG A 190 6.33 -13.07 -6.72
CA ARG A 190 7.77 -13.22 -6.56
C ARG A 190 8.53 -12.24 -7.47
N PRO A 191 9.79 -11.93 -7.15
CA PRO A 191 10.67 -11.30 -8.13
C PRO A 191 10.88 -12.26 -9.32
N ASP A 192 11.01 -11.70 -10.53
CA ASP A 192 11.22 -12.48 -11.76
C ASP A 192 12.55 -13.23 -11.72
N ASP A 193 13.57 -12.62 -11.10
CA ASP A 193 14.87 -13.21 -10.86
C ASP A 193 15.51 -12.68 -9.56
N VAL A 194 16.79 -12.96 -9.37
CA VAL A 194 17.58 -12.53 -8.20
C VAL A 194 18.82 -11.73 -8.60
N THR A 195 18.77 -11.07 -9.77
CA THR A 195 19.84 -10.21 -10.25
C THR A 195 19.78 -8.83 -9.58
N PRO A 196 20.92 -8.15 -9.36
CA PRO A 196 20.93 -6.82 -8.76
C PRO A 196 20.09 -5.83 -9.57
N GLY A 197 19.22 -5.09 -8.88
CA GLY A 197 18.25 -4.15 -9.48
C GLY A 197 16.84 -4.72 -9.63
N THR A 198 16.66 -6.04 -9.57
CA THR A 198 15.35 -6.67 -9.70
C THR A 198 14.41 -6.27 -8.55
N PRO A 199 13.18 -5.80 -8.84
CA PRO A 199 12.18 -5.51 -7.82
C PRO A 199 11.79 -6.76 -7.02
N ALA A 200 11.43 -6.59 -5.75
CA ALA A 200 11.03 -7.70 -4.87
C ALA A 200 9.69 -8.39 -5.21
N GLY A 201 9.04 -7.99 -6.30
CA GLY A 201 7.64 -8.31 -6.61
C GLY A 201 6.66 -7.45 -5.82
N ASP A 202 5.45 -7.97 -5.62
CA ASP A 202 4.35 -7.29 -4.93
C ASP A 202 3.68 -8.20 -3.92
N ALA A 203 3.04 -7.62 -2.90
CA ALA A 203 2.31 -8.39 -1.90
C ALA A 203 1.02 -7.68 -1.52
N ARG A 204 -0.08 -8.43 -1.48
CA ARG A 204 -1.42 -7.91 -1.24
C ARG A 204 -2.14 -8.78 -0.23
N ALA A 205 -3.01 -8.14 0.54
CA ALA A 205 -3.96 -8.84 1.37
C ALA A 205 -5.28 -8.09 1.38
N ALA A 206 -6.37 -8.84 1.43
CA ALA A 206 -7.72 -8.29 1.44
C ALA A 206 -8.63 -9.11 2.35
N VAL A 207 -9.47 -8.43 3.13
CA VAL A 207 -10.56 -9.07 3.85
C VAL A 207 -11.52 -9.72 2.85
N VAL A 208 -11.87 -10.97 3.09
CA VAL A 208 -12.84 -11.71 2.26
C VAL A 208 -14.06 -12.10 3.09
N THR A 209 -15.18 -12.37 2.43
CA THR A 209 -16.42 -12.78 3.10
C THR A 209 -16.35 -14.21 3.65
N GLY A 210 -15.36 -15.00 3.22
CA GLY A 210 -15.17 -16.39 3.59
C GLY A 210 -14.04 -17.02 2.79
N LEU A 211 -13.75 -18.29 3.06
CA LEU A 211 -12.74 -19.08 2.34
C LEU A 211 -13.37 -20.12 1.40
N SER A 212 -14.56 -19.83 0.87
CA SER A 212 -15.16 -20.65 -0.18
C SER A 212 -14.40 -20.46 -1.49
N LEU A 213 -14.49 -21.45 -2.40
CA LEU A 213 -13.94 -21.34 -3.75
C LEU A 213 -14.40 -20.04 -4.44
N ARG A 214 -15.70 -19.73 -4.37
CA ARG A 214 -16.26 -18.50 -4.96
C ARG A 214 -15.64 -17.23 -4.40
N ALA A 215 -15.41 -17.17 -3.09
CA ALA A 215 -14.78 -16.01 -2.46
C ALA A 215 -13.30 -15.90 -2.83
N ALA A 216 -12.59 -17.02 -2.87
CA ALA A 216 -11.19 -17.08 -3.29
C ALA A 216 -11.01 -16.69 -4.76
N ALA A 217 -11.83 -17.24 -5.66
CA ALA A 217 -11.84 -16.93 -7.09
C ALA A 217 -12.06 -15.43 -7.33
N ARG A 218 -13.09 -14.84 -6.71
CA ARG A 218 -13.34 -13.40 -6.83
C ARG A 218 -12.17 -12.54 -6.36
N ALA A 219 -11.50 -12.94 -5.29
CA ALA A 219 -10.35 -12.19 -4.76
C ALA A 219 -9.12 -12.32 -5.67
N ALA A 220 -8.92 -13.50 -6.27
CA ALA A 220 -7.79 -13.81 -7.13
C ALA A 220 -7.95 -13.23 -8.54
N GLU A 221 -9.10 -13.41 -9.19
CA GLU A 221 -9.40 -12.91 -10.55
C GLU A 221 -9.28 -11.39 -10.67
N ALA A 222 -9.56 -10.65 -9.59
CA ALA A 222 -9.41 -9.20 -9.56
C ALA A 222 -7.94 -8.73 -9.46
N GLN A 223 -7.00 -9.64 -9.21
CA GLN A 223 -5.64 -9.29 -8.81
C GLN A 223 -4.53 -10.09 -9.49
N ILE A 224 -4.82 -11.26 -10.06
CA ILE A 224 -3.82 -12.18 -10.63
C ILE A 224 -4.12 -12.36 -12.12
N ASP A 225 -3.11 -12.18 -12.95
CA ASP A 225 -3.18 -12.45 -14.38
C ASP A 225 -3.46 -13.94 -14.64
N PRO A 226 -4.42 -14.31 -15.51
CA PRO A 226 -4.69 -15.71 -15.86
C PRO A 226 -3.46 -16.48 -16.39
N ASP A 227 -2.49 -15.79 -16.99
CA ASP A 227 -1.25 -16.40 -17.49
C ASP A 227 -0.19 -16.60 -16.39
N ALA A 228 -0.46 -16.17 -15.16
CA ALA A 228 0.45 -16.36 -14.04
C ALA A 228 0.61 -17.83 -13.65
N TYR A 229 1.78 -18.16 -13.11
CA TYR A 229 2.06 -19.43 -12.47
C TYR A 229 1.68 -19.36 -10.99
N LEU A 230 0.52 -19.92 -10.67
CA LEU A 230 -0.04 -19.94 -9.32
C LEU A 230 0.61 -21.03 -8.45
N MET A 231 0.91 -20.69 -7.19
CA MET A 231 1.39 -21.62 -6.17
C MET A 231 0.57 -21.51 -4.89
N SER A 232 0.14 -22.64 -4.32
CA SER A 232 -0.66 -22.66 -3.09
C SER A 232 -0.35 -23.85 -2.19
N ASP A 233 -0.98 -23.88 -1.01
CA ASP A 233 -1.11 -25.09 -0.20
C ASP A 233 -2.15 -26.07 -0.79
N GLU A 234 -2.44 -27.15 -0.06
CA GLU A 234 -3.36 -28.23 -0.47
C GLU A 234 -4.85 -27.90 -0.21
N ALA A 235 -5.23 -26.65 0.10
CA ALA A 235 -6.62 -26.33 0.34
C ALA A 235 -7.46 -26.63 -0.92
N THR A 236 -8.56 -27.38 -0.76
CA THR A 236 -9.43 -27.78 -1.89
C THR A 236 -9.91 -26.59 -2.72
N ALA A 237 -10.16 -25.44 -2.08
CA ALA A 237 -10.54 -24.21 -2.76
C ALA A 237 -9.41 -23.66 -3.65
N PHE A 238 -8.15 -23.79 -3.26
CA PHE A 238 -7.02 -23.36 -4.09
C PHE A 238 -6.70 -24.33 -5.21
N ILE A 239 -6.87 -25.64 -4.99
CA ILE A 239 -6.74 -26.65 -6.06
C ILE A 239 -7.74 -26.36 -7.18
N ALA A 240 -9.01 -26.17 -6.84
CA ALA A 240 -10.04 -25.84 -7.84
C ALA A 240 -9.83 -24.44 -8.45
N LEU A 241 -9.34 -23.46 -7.69
CA LEU A 241 -8.99 -22.14 -8.21
C LEU A 241 -7.86 -22.21 -9.25
N GLY A 242 -6.90 -23.12 -9.07
CA GLY A 242 -5.75 -23.30 -9.94
C GLY A 242 -6.11 -23.66 -11.37
N GLU A 243 -7.30 -24.23 -11.61
CA GLU A 243 -7.82 -24.57 -12.94
C GLU A 243 -8.04 -23.32 -13.82
N ASN A 244 -8.15 -22.13 -13.21
CA ASN A 244 -8.34 -20.87 -13.92
C ASN A 244 -7.04 -20.22 -14.42
N TYR A 245 -5.88 -20.81 -14.14
CA TYR A 245 -4.57 -20.22 -14.44
C TYR A 245 -3.75 -21.11 -15.38
N ALA A 246 -2.85 -20.51 -16.17
CA ALA A 246 -2.01 -21.21 -17.13
C ALA A 246 -1.18 -22.33 -16.48
N ARG A 247 -0.80 -22.15 -15.21
CA ARG A 247 -0.13 -23.19 -14.44
C ARG A 247 -0.46 -23.08 -12.95
N HIS A 248 -0.68 -24.21 -12.30
CA HIS A 248 -0.82 -24.29 -10.85
C HIS A 248 -0.03 -25.47 -10.28
N ASP A 249 0.75 -25.22 -9.23
CA ASP A 249 1.44 -26.26 -8.47
C ASP A 249 1.20 -26.08 -6.96
N THR A 250 1.05 -27.18 -6.24
CA THR A 250 0.79 -27.17 -4.79
C THR A 250 1.93 -27.81 -4.00
N VAL A 251 2.19 -27.31 -2.79
CA VAL A 251 3.07 -27.97 -1.81
C VAL A 251 2.27 -28.70 -0.75
N LYS A 252 2.76 -29.88 -0.35
CA LYS A 252 2.07 -30.73 0.62
C LYS A 252 2.58 -30.57 2.05
N HIS A 253 2.06 -29.57 2.76
CA HIS A 253 2.40 -29.35 4.19
C HIS A 253 2.06 -30.56 5.07
N SER A 254 1.01 -31.32 4.71
CA SER A 254 0.59 -32.53 5.44
C SER A 254 1.67 -33.62 5.44
N SER A 255 2.50 -33.65 4.40
CA SER A 255 3.60 -34.60 4.21
C SER A 255 4.97 -34.02 4.59
N ARG A 256 5.00 -32.88 5.29
CA ARG A 256 6.23 -32.11 5.61
C ARG A 256 7.05 -31.69 4.38
N GLU A 257 6.41 -31.59 3.21
CA GLU A 257 7.01 -31.09 1.98
C GLU A 257 6.85 -29.57 1.92
N TYR A 258 7.85 -28.84 2.43
CA TYR A 258 7.82 -27.36 2.46
C TYR A 258 8.38 -26.70 1.19
N VAL A 259 9.17 -27.44 0.39
CA VAL A 259 9.76 -26.97 -0.87
C VAL A 259 9.92 -28.16 -1.82
N ARG A 260 9.42 -28.04 -3.05
CA ARG A 260 9.70 -28.96 -4.17
C ARG A 260 10.29 -28.18 -5.34
N ASN A 261 11.62 -28.20 -5.48
CA ASN A 261 12.33 -27.37 -6.45
C ASN A 261 11.95 -25.88 -6.31
N ALA A 262 11.37 -25.27 -7.35
CA ALA A 262 10.88 -23.90 -7.34
C ALA A 262 9.47 -23.73 -6.74
N VAL A 263 8.78 -24.83 -6.41
CA VAL A 263 7.41 -24.82 -5.88
C VAL A 263 7.44 -24.70 -4.36
N HIS A 264 6.89 -23.59 -3.84
CA HIS A 264 6.70 -23.32 -2.42
C HIS A 264 5.75 -22.14 -2.18
N VAL A 265 5.36 -21.91 -0.93
CA VAL A 265 4.56 -20.76 -0.49
C VAL A 265 5.27 -19.90 0.58
N ASN A 266 6.60 -19.98 0.62
CA ASN A 266 7.41 -19.30 1.64
C ASN A 266 7.28 -17.77 1.62
N SER A 267 7.02 -17.16 0.47
CA SER A 267 6.95 -15.70 0.32
C SER A 267 5.64 -15.19 0.93
N VAL A 268 4.52 -15.85 0.63
CA VAL A 268 3.21 -15.55 1.21
C VAL A 268 3.14 -15.88 2.70
N GLU A 269 3.72 -16.98 3.16
CA GLU A 269 3.89 -17.27 4.59
C GLU A 269 4.74 -16.20 5.29
N GLY A 270 5.81 -15.74 4.62
CA GLY A 270 6.67 -14.66 5.09
C GLY A 270 5.93 -13.33 5.21
N PHE A 271 5.08 -13.01 4.25
CA PHE A 271 4.21 -11.82 4.29
C PHE A 271 3.15 -11.93 5.39
N ASN A 272 2.51 -13.09 5.55
CA ASN A 272 1.59 -13.38 6.66
C ASN A 272 2.25 -13.12 8.02
N ALA A 273 3.48 -13.61 8.19
CA ALA A 273 4.24 -13.36 9.41
C ALA A 273 4.62 -11.89 9.59
N ARG A 274 4.84 -11.13 8.49
CA ARG A 274 5.07 -9.68 8.55
C ARG A 274 3.81 -8.94 9.00
N VAL A 275 2.66 -9.22 8.38
CA VAL A 275 1.37 -8.63 8.76
C VAL A 275 1.08 -8.83 10.24
N ARG A 276 1.19 -10.08 10.73
CA ARG A 276 0.95 -10.40 12.15
C ARG A 276 1.90 -9.65 13.09
N ARG A 277 3.19 -9.54 12.75
CA ARG A 277 4.16 -8.79 13.57
C ARG A 277 3.90 -7.28 13.56
N THR A 278 3.49 -6.71 12.42
CA THR A 278 3.12 -5.30 12.33
C THR A 278 1.87 -5.00 13.16
N ILE A 279 0.87 -5.88 13.13
CA ILE A 279 -0.30 -5.78 14.02
C ILE A 279 0.15 -5.85 15.48
N ALA A 280 0.90 -6.88 15.87
CA ALA A 280 1.28 -7.06 17.27
C ALA A 280 2.20 -5.97 17.82
N GLY A 281 3.10 -5.42 16.99
CA GLY A 281 4.19 -4.54 17.43
C GLY A 281 4.04 -3.06 17.11
N VAL A 282 3.19 -2.68 16.15
CA VAL A 282 3.05 -1.27 15.73
C VAL A 282 1.64 -0.74 15.95
N PHE A 283 0.64 -1.45 15.43
CA PHE A 283 -0.74 -0.95 15.43
C PHE A 283 -1.56 -1.46 16.61
N HIS A 284 -1.18 -2.61 17.19
CA HIS A 284 -1.83 -3.39 18.25
C HIS A 284 -3.27 -3.85 17.94
N HIS A 285 -4.02 -3.08 17.18
CA HIS A 285 -5.38 -3.36 16.76
C HIS A 285 -5.64 -2.77 15.37
N ILE A 286 -6.27 -3.56 14.51
CA ILE A 286 -6.76 -3.13 13.20
C ILE A 286 -8.19 -3.65 13.07
N SER A 287 -9.14 -2.74 12.87
CA SER A 287 -10.54 -3.09 12.66
C SER A 287 -10.74 -3.68 11.26
N PRO A 288 -11.59 -4.71 11.07
CA PRO A 288 -11.90 -5.26 9.74
C PRO A 288 -12.28 -4.19 8.71
N GLN A 289 -13.03 -3.16 9.12
CA GLN A 289 -13.49 -2.05 8.28
C GLN A 289 -12.35 -1.25 7.64
N HIS A 290 -11.16 -1.24 8.25
CA HIS A 290 -10.00 -0.49 7.78
C HIS A 290 -8.84 -1.39 7.38
N ALA A 291 -8.99 -2.72 7.51
CA ALA A 291 -7.88 -3.66 7.40
C ALA A 291 -7.17 -3.58 6.05
N ASP A 292 -7.92 -3.48 4.96
CA ASP A 292 -7.39 -3.38 3.60
C ASP A 292 -6.46 -2.17 3.43
N LEU A 293 -6.79 -1.02 4.02
CA LEU A 293 -5.92 0.15 4.00
C LEU A 293 -4.58 -0.14 4.68
N TYR A 294 -4.57 -0.83 5.82
CA TYR A 294 -3.32 -1.21 6.46
C TYR A 294 -2.55 -2.26 5.64
N PHE A 295 -3.26 -3.18 4.98
CA PHE A 295 -2.64 -4.15 4.08
C PHE A 295 -1.98 -3.48 2.88
N HIS A 296 -2.57 -2.41 2.33
CA HIS A 296 -1.91 -1.60 1.28
C HIS A 296 -0.57 -1.03 1.75
N GLU A 297 -0.48 -0.48 2.97
CA GLU A 297 0.78 0.03 3.51
C GLU A 297 1.82 -1.08 3.70
N ILE A 298 1.40 -2.25 4.23
CA ILE A 298 2.32 -3.37 4.49
C ILE A 298 2.80 -4.00 3.18
N GLY A 299 1.90 -4.15 2.21
CA GLY A 299 2.17 -4.61 0.84
C GLY A 299 3.10 -3.66 0.09
N PHE A 300 2.82 -2.37 0.15
CA PHE A 300 3.69 -1.34 -0.43
C PHE A 300 5.10 -1.47 0.14
N ARG A 301 5.30 -1.50 1.46
CA ARG A 301 6.63 -1.71 2.06
C ARG A 301 7.31 -3.01 1.64
N TRP A 302 6.54 -4.08 1.39
CA TRP A 302 7.10 -5.32 0.86
C TRP A 302 7.71 -5.11 -0.52
N SER A 303 6.99 -4.40 -1.40
CA SER A 303 7.39 -4.12 -2.78
C SER A 303 8.52 -3.09 -2.92
N GLN A 304 8.71 -2.19 -1.95
CA GLN A 304 9.74 -1.14 -1.98
C GLN A 304 11.15 -1.64 -1.66
N ARG A 305 11.54 -2.77 -2.26
CA ARG A 305 12.85 -3.39 -2.12
C ARG A 305 13.35 -3.86 -3.48
N ILE A 306 14.66 -3.77 -3.65
CA ILE A 306 15.38 -4.24 -4.83
C ILE A 306 16.46 -5.21 -4.40
N VAL A 307 16.75 -6.19 -5.25
CA VAL A 307 17.86 -7.11 -5.02
C VAL A 307 19.18 -6.34 -5.17
N THR A 308 20.12 -6.58 -4.26
CA THR A 308 21.49 -6.04 -4.37
C THR A 308 22.55 -7.09 -4.60
N GLY A 309 22.20 -8.36 -4.44
CA GLY A 309 23.08 -9.49 -4.66
C GLY A 309 22.65 -10.70 -3.84
N GLN A 310 23.57 -11.64 -3.67
CA GLN A 310 23.34 -12.85 -2.90
C GLN A 310 24.52 -13.09 -1.95
N ALA A 311 24.23 -13.64 -0.78
CA ALA A 311 25.24 -14.03 0.20
C ALA A 311 24.97 -15.43 0.72
N VAL A 312 26.04 -16.21 0.92
CA VAL A 312 25.97 -17.51 1.57
C VAL A 312 25.78 -17.30 3.07
N ARG A 313 24.72 -17.87 3.63
CA ARG A 313 24.46 -17.87 5.07
C ARG A 313 24.59 -19.27 5.63
N LYS A 314 25.51 -19.43 6.59
CA LYS A 314 25.65 -20.66 7.38
C LYS A 314 24.61 -20.67 8.50
N SER A 315 23.84 -21.74 8.60
CA SER A 315 22.98 -22.00 9.76
C SER A 315 23.80 -22.57 10.92
N ARG A 316 23.20 -22.59 12.13
CA ARG A 316 23.81 -23.16 13.34
C ARG A 316 24.27 -24.61 13.19
N ASN A 317 23.63 -25.38 12.31
CA ASN A 317 23.98 -26.77 12.00
C ASN A 317 24.90 -26.92 10.77
N GLY A 318 25.62 -25.86 10.40
CA GLY A 318 26.62 -25.90 9.31
C GLY A 318 26.04 -25.90 7.89
N LYS A 319 24.72 -25.94 7.71
CA LYS A 319 24.11 -25.90 6.37
C LYS A 319 24.26 -24.51 5.76
N GLU A 320 24.84 -24.47 4.57
CA GLU A 320 24.93 -23.26 3.77
C GLU A 320 23.65 -23.06 2.97
N ARG A 321 23.15 -21.82 2.94
CA ARG A 321 22.03 -21.42 2.09
C ARG A 321 22.32 -20.08 1.46
N MET A 322 22.14 -19.99 0.15
CA MET A 322 22.16 -18.71 -0.55
C MET A 322 20.99 -17.84 -0.07
N LYS A 323 21.25 -16.57 0.22
CA LYS A 323 20.25 -15.60 0.64
C LYS A 323 20.36 -14.36 -0.23
N THR A 324 19.24 -13.99 -0.84
CA THR A 324 19.08 -12.71 -1.53
C THR A 324 19.24 -11.57 -0.56
N LEU A 325 20.12 -10.63 -0.90
CA LEU A 325 20.30 -9.38 -0.21
C LEU A 325 19.35 -8.35 -0.80
N TRP A 326 18.68 -7.61 0.08
CA TRP A 326 17.68 -6.62 -0.28
C TRP A 326 18.15 -5.25 0.17
N SER A 327 18.03 -4.26 -0.71
CA SER A 327 18.05 -2.85 -0.33
C SER A 327 16.68 -2.25 -0.47
N ARG A 328 16.42 -1.19 0.30
CA ARG A 328 15.17 -0.45 0.25
C ARG A 328 15.26 0.65 -0.79
N VAL A 329 14.15 0.91 -1.47
CA VAL A 329 13.99 2.15 -2.24
C VAL A 329 13.98 3.34 -1.27
N PRO A 330 14.74 4.43 -1.50
CA PRO A 330 14.71 5.63 -0.64
C PRO A 330 13.28 6.19 -0.46
N PRO A 331 12.88 6.63 0.75
CA PRO A 331 11.50 7.08 1.02
C PRO A 331 11.03 8.22 0.12
N ALA A 332 11.92 9.13 -0.22
CA ALA A 332 11.60 10.25 -1.10
C ALA A 332 11.30 9.80 -2.53
N LEU A 333 11.93 8.71 -3.01
CA LEU A 333 11.57 8.09 -4.29
C LEU A 333 10.25 7.31 -4.19
N GLN A 334 9.93 6.75 -3.02
CA GLN A 334 8.63 6.13 -2.76
C GLN A 334 7.48 7.15 -2.83
N LEU A 335 7.71 8.40 -2.38
CA LEU A 335 6.69 9.47 -2.46
C LEU A 335 6.21 9.71 -3.89
N LEU A 336 7.10 9.62 -4.89
CA LEU A 336 6.72 9.74 -6.30
C LEU A 336 5.69 8.70 -6.69
N GLN A 337 5.94 7.43 -6.33
CA GLN A 337 5.04 6.33 -6.65
C GLN A 337 3.68 6.51 -5.97
N VAL A 338 3.68 6.93 -4.71
CA VAL A 338 2.47 7.18 -3.92
C VAL A 338 1.64 8.32 -4.53
N PHE A 339 2.27 9.44 -4.89
CA PHE A 339 1.54 10.63 -5.34
C PHE A 339 1.10 10.56 -6.80
N ARG A 340 1.76 9.76 -7.64
CA ARG A 340 1.37 9.56 -9.04
C ARG A 340 -0.08 9.09 -9.18
N VAL A 341 -0.56 8.30 -8.22
CA VAL A 341 -1.92 7.71 -8.20
C VAL A 341 -2.84 8.41 -7.19
N ALA A 342 -2.49 9.62 -6.74
CA ALA A 342 -3.24 10.33 -5.71
C ALA A 342 -4.56 10.92 -6.22
N THR A 343 -4.60 11.43 -7.46
CA THR A 343 -5.80 12.01 -8.05
C THR A 343 -6.87 10.94 -8.22
N GLY A 344 -8.11 11.25 -7.84
CA GLY A 344 -9.21 10.29 -7.84
C GLY A 344 -9.41 9.58 -6.49
N ARG A 345 -8.35 9.44 -5.70
CA ARG A 345 -8.41 8.82 -4.37
C ARG A 345 -8.77 9.85 -3.32
N GLN A 346 -10.04 9.94 -2.96
CA GLN A 346 -10.52 10.98 -2.05
C GLN A 346 -11.00 10.41 -0.72
N MET A 347 -10.61 11.06 0.39
CA MET A 347 -11.07 10.70 1.73
C MET A 347 -11.58 11.91 2.52
N ARG A 348 -12.52 11.67 3.44
CA ARG A 348 -13.11 12.63 4.36
C ARG A 348 -13.16 12.08 5.79
N ARG A 349 -13.31 12.98 6.76
CA ARG A 349 -13.70 12.58 8.11
C ARG A 349 -15.17 12.23 8.09
N SER A 350 -15.56 11.16 8.78
CA SER A 350 -16.95 10.95 9.14
C SER A 350 -17.34 11.83 10.33
N PRO A 351 -18.64 12.07 10.56
CA PRO A 351 -19.13 12.85 11.69
C PRO A 351 -18.73 12.28 13.06
N ASP A 352 -18.56 10.96 13.17
CA ASP A 352 -18.11 10.25 14.38
C ASP A 352 -16.57 10.23 14.57
N GLY A 353 -15.83 11.00 13.75
CA GLY A 353 -14.37 11.12 13.85
C GLY A 353 -13.58 10.05 13.09
N GLY A 354 -14.25 9.07 12.48
CA GLY A 354 -13.65 8.07 11.58
C GLY A 354 -13.25 8.64 10.20
N ILE A 355 -13.15 7.74 9.21
CA ILE A 355 -12.77 8.07 7.83
C ILE A 355 -13.80 7.49 6.85
N ILE A 356 -14.17 8.31 5.86
CA ILE A 356 -14.96 7.89 4.70
C ILE A 356 -14.08 8.00 3.47
N VAL A 357 -13.88 6.88 2.77
CA VAL A 357 -13.30 6.87 1.44
C VAL A 357 -14.40 7.20 0.45
N LYS A 358 -14.31 8.37 -0.20
CA LYS A 358 -15.27 8.84 -1.21
C LYS A 358 -15.00 8.20 -2.56
N SER A 359 -13.74 7.94 -2.87
CA SER A 359 -13.30 7.18 -4.04
C SER A 359 -11.95 6.55 -3.71
N ALA A 360 -11.78 5.28 -4.06
CA ALA A 360 -10.55 4.53 -3.88
C ALA A 360 -9.75 4.36 -5.18
N VAL A 361 -10.35 4.70 -6.32
CA VAL A 361 -9.80 4.47 -7.65
C VAL A 361 -8.98 5.69 -8.06
N ALA A 362 -7.75 5.45 -8.50
CA ALA A 362 -6.94 6.49 -9.10
C ALA A 362 -7.55 6.91 -10.45
N VAL A 363 -7.50 8.20 -10.76
CA VAL A 363 -7.95 8.72 -12.06
C VAL A 363 -6.78 9.43 -12.72
N PHE A 364 -6.52 9.10 -13.98
CA PHE A 364 -5.46 9.67 -14.82
C PHE A 364 -4.01 9.30 -14.38
N GLY A 365 -3.82 8.17 -13.68
CA GLY A 365 -2.54 7.70 -13.12
C GLY A 365 -1.79 6.67 -13.96
#